data_AF-A0A2A4KQF5-F1
#
_entry.id   AF-A0A2A4KQF5-F1
#
_cell.length_a   1.000
_cell.length_b   1.000
_cell.length_c   1.000
_cell.angle_alpha   90.00
_cell.angle_beta   90.00
_cell.angle_gamma   90.00
#
_symmetry.space_group_name_H-M   'P 1'
#
loop_
_entity.id
_entity.type
_entity.pdbx_description
1 polymer ?
#
loop_
_entity_poly.entity_id
_entity_poly.type
_entity_poly.pdbx_seq_one_letter_code
_entity_poly.pdbx_strand_id
1 'polypeptide(L)'
;MTEIIATTDDGRFRVRLATDEHATNPRHDYDHLAHVITVDTHLGQYEPVDKDGGPLAEAWNRVSWNRWKGIETFTRWASIFHNAIVIESRPAHGPVSLWYLMREDAEDLGMLPEGYLDAERKEYEAWAEGDVYGYIVEEAVDWVRADDEGETMSTWEEVDSCWGHYGYEWATAEARRALAFYVGKRQVVAA
;
A
#
# COMPACT_ATOMS: atom_id res chain seq x y z
N MET A 1 -10.73 -2.47 -12.69
CA MET A 1 -10.89 -1.41 -13.72
C MET A 1 -9.51 -1.13 -14.34
N THR A 2 -9.40 -0.86 -15.64
CA THR A 2 -8.10 -0.57 -16.30
C THR A 2 -8.10 0.81 -16.96
N GLU A 3 -7.03 1.58 -16.75
CA GLU A 3 -6.89 2.96 -17.23
C GLU A 3 -5.51 3.18 -17.85
N ILE A 4 -5.45 3.72 -19.07
CA ILE A 4 -4.17 4.13 -19.69
C ILE A 4 -3.71 5.44 -19.07
N ILE A 5 -2.55 5.43 -18.43
CA ILE A 5 -1.99 6.59 -17.73
C ILE A 5 -1.14 7.45 -18.65
N ALA A 6 -0.35 6.80 -19.51
CA ALA A 6 0.52 7.48 -20.44
C ALA A 6 0.87 6.58 -21.63
N THR A 7 1.14 7.22 -22.77
CA THR A 7 1.73 6.62 -23.96
C THR A 7 2.91 7.48 -24.36
N THR A 8 3.98 6.87 -24.85
CA THR A 8 5.16 7.59 -25.32
C THR A 8 4.86 8.38 -26.59
N ASP A 9 5.60 9.46 -26.84
CA ASP A 9 5.38 10.33 -28.00
C ASP A 9 5.54 9.59 -29.35
N ASP A 10 6.37 8.55 -29.39
CA ASP A 10 6.55 7.69 -30.55
C ASP A 10 5.47 6.60 -30.69
N GLY A 11 4.51 6.53 -29.77
CA GLY A 11 3.41 5.57 -29.76
C GLY A 11 3.83 4.13 -29.49
N ARG A 12 5.08 3.87 -29.11
CA ARG A 12 5.63 2.52 -28.99
C ARG A 12 5.33 1.86 -27.66
N PHE A 13 5.39 2.61 -26.57
CA PHE A 13 5.12 2.08 -25.24
C PHE A 13 3.94 2.82 -24.61
N ARG A 14 3.19 2.10 -23.80
CA ARG A 14 2.20 2.70 -22.91
C ARG A 14 2.25 2.04 -21.55
N VAL A 15 1.75 2.74 -20.55
CA VAL A 15 1.54 2.17 -19.23
C VAL A 15 0.08 2.37 -18.84
N ARG A 16 -0.51 1.32 -18.27
CA ARG A 16 -1.85 1.36 -17.71
C ARG A 16 -1.83 0.93 -16.25
N LEU A 17 -2.77 1.45 -15.47
CA LEU A 17 -3.10 0.94 -14.15
C LEU A 17 -4.22 -0.08 -14.24
N ALA A 18 -4.16 -1.07 -13.36
CA ALA A 18 -5.20 -2.04 -13.11
C ALA A 18 -5.43 -2.14 -11.60
N THR A 19 -6.69 -2.15 -11.16
CA THR A 19 -7.03 -2.48 -9.77
C THR A 19 -6.54 -3.89 -9.43
N ASP A 20 -5.92 -4.06 -8.28
CA ASP A 20 -5.55 -5.37 -7.74
C ASP A 20 -6.73 -5.97 -6.97
N GLU A 21 -7.48 -6.85 -7.63
CA GLU A 21 -8.67 -7.51 -7.07
C GLU A 21 -8.33 -8.62 -6.07
N HIS A 22 -7.03 -8.95 -5.92
CA HIS A 22 -6.54 -10.03 -5.07
C HIS A 22 -5.45 -9.54 -4.10
N ALA A 23 -5.42 -8.23 -3.82
CA ALA A 23 -4.50 -7.64 -2.88
C ALA A 23 -4.62 -8.28 -1.48
N THR A 24 -3.50 -8.76 -0.97
CA THR A 24 -3.43 -9.28 0.40
C THR A 24 -3.41 -8.11 1.39
N ASN A 25 -4.01 -8.30 2.55
CA ASN A 25 -3.94 -7.34 3.64
C ASN A 25 -2.47 -7.07 3.95
N PRO A 26 -1.98 -5.82 3.86
CA PRO A 26 -0.57 -5.51 4.09
C PRO A 26 -0.10 -6.02 5.45
N ARG A 27 -1.00 -6.04 6.46
CA ARG A 27 -0.77 -6.55 7.82
C ARG A 27 -0.46 -8.05 7.94
N HIS A 28 -0.67 -8.81 6.86
CA HIS A 28 -0.40 -10.25 6.80
C HIS A 28 0.83 -10.61 5.94
N ASP A 29 1.33 -9.69 5.12
CA ASP A 29 2.39 -9.98 4.15
C ASP A 29 3.80 -9.74 4.69
N TYR A 30 3.96 -8.86 5.68
CA TYR A 30 5.27 -8.44 6.17
C TYR A 30 5.39 -8.47 7.70
N ASP A 31 6.62 -8.54 8.19
CA ASP A 31 6.90 -8.29 9.61
C ASP A 31 6.75 -6.79 9.87
N HIS A 32 5.68 -6.43 10.56
CA HIS A 32 5.41 -5.04 10.93
C HIS A 32 6.07 -4.70 12.25
N LEU A 33 6.76 -3.56 12.28
CA LEU A 33 7.26 -3.01 13.53
C LEU A 33 6.14 -2.33 14.32
N ALA A 34 5.15 -1.73 13.64
CA ALA A 34 4.00 -1.20 14.35
C ALA A 34 3.07 -2.31 14.80
N HIS A 35 2.46 -2.10 15.95
CA HIS A 35 1.42 -2.92 16.50
C HIS A 35 0.12 -2.14 16.56
N VAL A 36 -1.01 -2.82 16.35
CA VAL A 36 -2.30 -2.14 16.27
C VAL A 36 -3.34 -2.74 17.20
N ILE A 37 -3.83 -1.94 18.14
CA ILE A 37 -4.98 -2.31 18.96
C ILE A 37 -6.26 -1.82 18.28
N THR A 38 -7.14 -2.75 17.93
CA THR A 38 -8.50 -2.42 17.49
C THR A 38 -9.35 -2.05 18.70
N VAL A 39 -9.70 -0.76 18.83
CA VAL A 39 -10.47 -0.23 19.97
C VAL A 39 -11.97 -0.43 19.76
N ASP A 40 -12.45 -0.19 18.54
CA ASP A 40 -13.87 -0.20 18.24
C ASP A 40 -14.15 -0.57 16.79
N THR A 41 -14.94 -1.62 16.59
CA THR A 41 -15.37 -2.10 15.27
C THR A 41 -16.80 -1.69 14.93
N HIS A 42 -17.53 -0.99 15.80
CA HIS A 42 -18.95 -0.65 15.56
C HIS A 42 -19.18 0.27 14.35
N LEU A 43 -18.14 1.02 13.94
CA LEU A 43 -18.10 1.85 12.73
C LEU A 43 -17.35 1.15 11.58
N GLY A 44 -16.81 -0.04 11.84
CA GLY A 44 -15.95 -0.77 10.92
C GLY A 44 -16.75 -1.60 9.94
N GLN A 45 -16.60 -1.31 8.66
CA GLN A 45 -16.91 -2.24 7.57
C GLN A 45 -15.69 -3.11 7.21
N TYR A 46 -14.53 -2.77 7.75
CA TYR A 46 -13.23 -3.39 7.46
C TYR A 46 -12.86 -4.45 8.50
N GLU A 47 -11.97 -5.37 8.11
CA GLU A 47 -11.41 -6.37 9.01
C GLU A 47 -10.63 -5.71 10.16
N PRO A 48 -10.60 -6.28 11.38
CA PRO A 48 -9.71 -5.80 12.43
C PRO A 48 -8.25 -5.69 11.95
N VAL A 49 -7.54 -4.63 12.36
CA VAL A 49 -6.21 -4.32 11.80
C VAL A 49 -5.18 -5.39 12.16
N ASP A 50 -4.98 -5.63 13.45
CA ASP A 50 -4.20 -6.76 13.96
C ASP A 50 -5.08 -7.65 14.83
N LYS A 51 -4.84 -8.97 14.78
CA LYS A 51 -5.66 -9.96 15.50
C LYS A 51 -5.30 -10.06 16.99
N ASP A 52 -4.06 -9.80 17.36
CA ASP A 52 -3.55 -9.99 18.73
C ASP A 52 -3.26 -8.67 19.46
N GLY A 53 -3.18 -7.54 18.74
CA GLY A 53 -2.90 -6.23 19.31
C GLY A 53 -1.46 -6.03 19.79
N GLY A 54 -0.56 -6.97 19.48
CA GLY A 54 0.86 -6.93 19.83
C GLY A 54 1.19 -7.03 21.33
N PRO A 55 2.44 -6.71 21.73
CA PRO A 55 2.97 -6.93 23.07
C PRO A 55 2.21 -6.19 24.19
N LEU A 56 1.54 -5.09 23.88
CA LEU A 56 0.83 -4.27 24.87
C LEU A 56 -0.68 -4.57 24.95
N ALA A 57 -1.18 -5.59 24.23
CA ALA A 57 -2.60 -5.93 24.19
C ALA A 57 -3.19 -6.25 25.57
N GLU A 58 -2.44 -6.93 26.44
CA GLU A 58 -2.93 -7.24 27.80
C GLU A 58 -3.13 -5.97 28.63
N ALA A 59 -2.25 -4.98 28.48
CA ALA A 59 -2.38 -3.71 29.17
C ALA A 59 -3.61 -2.92 28.70
N TRP A 60 -3.88 -2.94 27.40
CA TRP A 60 -5.11 -2.40 26.83
C TRP A 60 -6.36 -3.06 27.43
N ASN A 61 -6.39 -4.39 27.52
CA ASN A 61 -7.53 -5.14 28.05
C ASN A 61 -7.91 -4.74 29.49
N ARG A 62 -6.95 -4.26 30.29
CA ARG A 62 -7.20 -3.80 31.67
C ARG A 62 -7.90 -2.44 31.73
N VAL A 63 -7.80 -1.63 30.68
CA VAL A 63 -8.34 -0.26 30.64
C VAL A 63 -9.46 -0.07 29.61
N SER A 64 -9.70 -1.06 28.73
CA SER A 64 -10.66 -1.01 27.63
C SER A 64 -12.13 -0.99 28.08
N TRP A 65 -12.42 -1.32 29.35
CA TRP A 65 -13.78 -1.28 29.92
C TRP A 65 -14.45 0.09 29.78
N ASN A 66 -13.66 1.17 29.77
CA ASN A 66 -14.08 2.50 29.34
C ASN A 66 -13.19 2.93 28.18
N ARG A 67 -13.48 2.46 26.97
CA ARG A 67 -12.63 2.64 25.79
C ARG A 67 -12.09 4.08 25.60
N TRP A 68 -12.90 5.11 25.86
CA TRP A 68 -12.50 6.51 25.67
C TRP A 68 -11.52 7.02 26.72
N LYS A 69 -11.75 6.72 28.01
CA LYS A 69 -10.75 7.00 29.06
C LYS A 69 -9.57 6.04 29.00
N GLY A 70 -9.81 4.85 28.47
CA GLY A 70 -8.85 3.79 28.25
C GLY A 70 -7.77 4.22 27.25
N ILE A 71 -8.15 4.88 26.15
CA ILE A 71 -7.19 5.42 25.16
C ILE A 71 -6.17 6.36 25.82
N GLU A 72 -6.64 7.35 26.58
CA GLU A 72 -5.76 8.30 27.27
C GLU A 72 -4.86 7.60 28.30
N THR A 73 -5.45 6.71 29.09
CA THR A 73 -4.73 5.96 30.14
C THR A 73 -3.67 5.05 29.53
N PHE A 74 -4.03 4.30 28.47
CA PHE A 74 -3.14 3.41 27.75
C PHE A 74 -2.00 4.17 27.10
N THR A 75 -2.31 5.23 26.35
CA THR A 75 -1.31 6.05 25.65
C THR A 75 -0.28 6.59 26.63
N ARG A 76 -0.74 7.20 27.74
CA ARG A 76 0.15 7.71 28.78
C ARG A 76 1.00 6.60 29.42
N TRP A 77 0.40 5.46 29.73
CA TRP A 77 1.10 4.32 30.32
C TRP A 77 2.16 3.76 29.36
N ALA A 78 1.81 3.55 28.09
CA ALA A 78 2.70 3.02 27.07
C ALA A 78 3.89 3.97 26.85
N SER A 79 3.66 5.27 26.77
CA SER A 79 4.76 6.24 26.65
C SER A 79 5.65 6.31 27.89
N ILE A 80 5.11 6.22 29.11
CA ILE A 80 5.91 6.31 30.34
C ILE A 80 6.73 5.04 30.61
N PHE A 81 6.10 3.87 30.48
CA PHE A 81 6.70 2.61 30.92
C PHE A 81 7.39 1.84 29.79
N HIS A 82 7.00 2.09 28.55
CA HIS A 82 7.52 1.40 27.37
C HIS A 82 8.20 2.33 26.37
N ASN A 83 8.25 3.64 26.67
CA ASN A 83 8.70 4.67 25.73
C ASN A 83 8.02 4.58 24.36
N ALA A 84 6.80 4.02 24.32
CA ALA A 84 6.10 3.79 23.07
C ALA A 84 5.55 5.10 22.51
N ILE A 85 5.56 5.19 21.18
CA ILE A 85 4.88 6.23 20.43
C ILE A 85 3.53 5.65 20.02
N VAL A 86 2.44 6.35 20.33
CA VAL A 86 1.07 5.88 20.09
C VAL A 86 0.31 6.94 19.32
N ILE A 87 -0.33 6.54 18.23
CA ILE A 87 -1.22 7.36 17.42
C ILE A 87 -2.61 6.74 17.45
N GLU A 88 -3.60 7.57 17.73
CA GLU A 88 -5.00 7.19 17.61
C GLU A 88 -5.48 7.43 16.16
N SER A 89 -6.03 6.38 15.54
CA SER A 89 -6.70 6.46 14.25
C SER A 89 -8.22 6.41 14.43
N ARG A 90 -8.90 7.39 13.83
CA ARG A 90 -10.36 7.50 13.76
C ARG A 90 -10.79 7.80 12.33
N PRO A 91 -10.72 6.81 11.42
CA PRO A 91 -11.11 7.04 10.04
C PRO A 91 -12.61 7.30 9.94
N ALA A 92 -13.03 7.97 8.85
CA ALA A 92 -14.45 8.21 8.59
C ALA A 92 -15.24 6.90 8.38
N HIS A 93 -14.55 5.90 7.82
CA HIS A 93 -15.03 4.54 7.60
C HIS A 93 -13.95 3.58 8.13
N GLY A 94 -14.33 2.59 8.93
CA GLY A 94 -13.36 1.61 9.48
C GLY A 94 -13.26 1.60 11.01
N PRO A 95 -12.41 0.71 11.56
CA PRO A 95 -12.24 0.57 12.99
C PRO A 95 -11.48 1.75 13.60
N VAL A 96 -11.90 2.16 14.80
CA VAL A 96 -11.06 3.02 15.65
C VAL A 96 -9.92 2.15 16.18
N SER A 97 -8.70 2.62 16.04
CA SER A 97 -7.49 1.85 16.38
C SER A 97 -6.41 2.70 17.04
N LEU A 98 -5.55 2.05 17.80
CA LEU A 98 -4.32 2.62 18.36
C LEU A 98 -3.14 1.96 17.68
N TRP A 99 -2.40 2.74 16.92
CA TRP A 99 -1.17 2.35 16.25
C TRP A 99 -0.01 2.72 17.15
N TYR A 100 0.85 1.76 17.47
CA TYR A 100 1.96 2.03 18.37
C TYR A 100 3.25 1.35 17.94
N LEU A 101 4.35 2.00 18.27
CA LEU A 101 5.71 1.52 18.02
C LEU A 101 6.49 1.58 19.33
N MET A 102 7.23 0.52 19.64
CA MET A 102 8.15 0.52 20.77
C MET A 102 9.39 1.35 20.40
N ARG A 103 10.00 2.02 21.38
CA ARG A 103 11.19 2.83 21.10
C ARG A 103 12.34 2.03 20.50
N GLU A 104 12.50 0.78 20.92
CA GLU A 104 13.55 -0.12 20.45
C GLU A 104 13.43 -0.31 18.92
N ASP A 105 12.21 -0.59 18.44
CA ASP A 105 11.92 -0.72 17.01
C ASP A 105 12.02 0.62 16.27
N ALA A 106 11.74 1.74 16.97
CA ALA A 106 11.86 3.08 16.44
C ALA A 106 13.31 3.52 16.17
N GLU A 107 14.28 3.01 16.94
CA GLU A 107 15.70 3.34 16.77
C GLU A 107 16.29 2.72 15.50
N ASP A 108 15.69 1.63 15.02
CA ASP A 108 16.04 0.99 13.75
C ASP A 108 15.39 1.66 12.54
N LEU A 109 14.46 2.61 12.77
CA LEU A 109 13.83 3.37 11.69
C LEU A 109 14.79 4.45 11.16
N GLY A 110 15.05 4.42 9.86
CA GLY A 110 15.70 5.52 9.13
C GLY A 110 14.82 6.77 8.96
N MET A 111 13.70 6.87 9.69
CA MET A 111 12.70 7.94 9.58
C MET A 111 12.01 8.23 10.92
N LEU A 112 11.21 9.29 10.97
CA LEU A 112 10.43 9.63 12.15
C LEU A 112 9.36 8.54 12.40
N PRO A 113 9.24 8.00 13.63
CA PRO A 113 8.27 6.97 13.97
C PRO A 113 6.83 7.31 13.63
N GLU A 114 6.42 8.57 13.83
CA GLU A 114 5.08 9.01 13.49
C GLU A 114 4.83 8.95 11.97
N GLY A 115 5.86 9.22 11.17
CA GLY A 115 5.79 9.08 9.72
C GLY A 115 5.67 7.62 9.29
N TYR A 116 6.35 6.70 9.98
CA TYR A 116 6.23 5.27 9.76
C TYR A 116 4.82 4.76 10.11
N LEU A 117 4.30 5.12 11.29
CA LEU A 117 2.95 4.75 11.71
C LEU A 117 1.88 5.31 10.78
N ASP A 118 2.04 6.54 10.29
CA ASP A 118 1.11 7.14 9.34
C ASP A 118 1.17 6.44 7.97
N ALA A 119 2.35 6.00 7.52
CA ALA A 119 2.51 5.24 6.29
C ALA A 119 1.81 3.87 6.37
N GLU A 120 2.08 3.07 7.42
CA GLU A 120 1.43 1.76 7.57
C GLU A 120 -0.09 1.89 7.71
N ARG A 121 -0.56 2.93 8.42
CA ARG A 121 -1.99 3.23 8.53
C ARG A 121 -2.62 3.52 7.18
N LYS A 122 -1.97 4.35 6.35
CA LYS A 122 -2.47 4.69 5.00
C LYS A 122 -2.47 3.48 4.06
N GLU A 123 -1.47 2.61 4.15
CA GLU A 123 -1.44 1.37 3.36
C GLU A 123 -2.61 0.45 3.72
N TYR A 124 -2.86 0.26 5.02
CA TYR A 124 -4.01 -0.52 5.47
C TYR A 124 -5.34 0.13 5.06
N GLU A 125 -5.49 1.45 5.21
CA GLU A 125 -6.70 2.18 4.77
C GLU A 125 -6.94 2.02 3.26
N ALA A 126 -5.90 2.19 2.44
CA ALA A 126 -5.97 1.99 0.99
C ALA A 126 -6.36 0.56 0.62
N TRP A 127 -5.78 -0.45 1.28
CA TRP A 127 -6.19 -1.84 1.10
C TRP A 127 -7.67 -2.06 1.43
N ALA A 128 -8.11 -1.55 2.59
CA ALA A 128 -9.47 -1.73 3.07
C ALA A 128 -10.52 -1.05 2.17
N GLU A 129 -10.13 0.04 1.49
CA GLU A 129 -10.96 0.75 0.52
C GLU A 129 -10.88 0.16 -0.90
N GLY A 130 -10.02 -0.82 -1.14
CA GLY A 130 -9.76 -1.39 -2.47
C GLY A 130 -8.94 -0.47 -3.38
N ASP A 131 -8.25 0.52 -2.81
CA ASP A 131 -7.36 1.45 -3.50
C ASP A 131 -5.95 0.84 -3.68
N VAL A 132 -5.91 -0.36 -4.27
CA VAL A 132 -4.68 -1.11 -4.56
C VAL A 132 -4.58 -1.35 -6.04
N TYR A 133 -3.39 -1.11 -6.61
CA TYR A 133 -3.18 -1.16 -8.04
C TYR A 133 -1.90 -1.90 -8.41
N GLY A 134 -1.88 -2.41 -9.64
CA GLY A 134 -0.66 -2.70 -10.37
C GLY A 134 -0.54 -1.82 -11.60
N TYR A 135 0.71 -1.56 -12.01
CA TYR A 135 1.01 -0.99 -13.31
C TYR A 135 1.41 -2.09 -14.28
N ILE A 136 1.08 -1.89 -15.55
CA ILE A 136 1.44 -2.79 -16.65
C ILE A 136 1.99 -1.93 -17.78
N VAL A 137 3.26 -2.16 -18.13
CA VAL A 137 3.93 -1.54 -19.28
C VAL A 137 3.73 -2.45 -20.49
N GLU A 138 3.26 -1.86 -21.58
CA GLU A 138 2.97 -2.59 -22.80
C GLU A 138 3.74 -1.98 -23.98
N GLU A 139 4.23 -2.83 -24.88
CA GLU A 139 4.86 -2.45 -26.14
C GLU A 139 3.89 -2.68 -27.31
N ALA A 140 3.84 -1.75 -28.26
CA ALA A 140 3.13 -1.91 -29.51
C ALA A 140 3.86 -2.93 -30.40
N VAL A 141 3.15 -3.97 -30.79
CA VAL A 141 3.68 -5.07 -31.60
C VAL A 141 2.79 -5.29 -32.83
N ASP A 142 3.44 -5.39 -33.99
CA ASP A 142 2.79 -5.75 -35.24
C ASP A 142 3.02 -7.23 -35.52
N TRP A 143 1.92 -7.96 -35.70
CA TRP A 143 1.89 -9.36 -36.06
C TRP A 143 1.65 -9.50 -37.54
N VAL A 144 2.31 -10.49 -38.12
CA VAL A 144 2.03 -10.97 -39.47
C VAL A 144 1.60 -12.42 -39.34
N ARG A 145 0.52 -12.78 -40.00
CA ARG A 145 0.02 -14.15 -39.97
C ARG A 145 0.99 -15.07 -40.71
N ALA A 146 1.35 -16.19 -40.10
CA ALA A 146 2.43 -17.05 -40.61
C ALA A 146 2.11 -17.71 -41.98
N ASP A 147 0.84 -17.93 -42.29
CA ASP A 147 0.35 -18.54 -43.53
C ASP A 147 -0.11 -17.51 -44.59
N ASP A 148 -0.17 -16.22 -44.24
CA ASP A 148 -0.52 -15.13 -45.15
C ASP A 148 0.17 -13.82 -44.72
N GLU A 149 1.27 -13.46 -45.39
CA GLU A 149 2.02 -12.22 -45.12
C GLU A 149 1.20 -10.94 -45.36
N GLY A 150 0.06 -11.03 -46.05
CA GLY A 150 -0.86 -9.92 -46.26
C GLY A 150 -1.80 -9.65 -45.09
N GLU A 151 -1.94 -10.58 -44.15
CA GLU A 151 -2.80 -10.44 -42.97
C GLU A 151 -1.97 -9.98 -41.77
N THR A 152 -2.20 -8.73 -41.34
CA THR A 152 -1.46 -8.09 -40.23
C THR A 152 -2.40 -7.66 -39.11
N MET A 153 -1.90 -7.63 -37.89
CA MET A 153 -2.63 -7.17 -36.70
C MET A 153 -1.68 -6.40 -35.78
N SER A 154 -2.09 -5.22 -35.32
CA SER A 154 -1.35 -4.47 -34.30
C SER A 154 -1.98 -4.70 -32.92
N THR A 155 -1.18 -5.11 -31.95
CA THR A 155 -1.61 -5.30 -30.55
C THR A 155 -0.65 -4.64 -29.58
N TRP A 156 -0.99 -4.71 -28.29
CA TRP A 156 -0.13 -4.31 -27.19
C TRP A 156 0.25 -5.56 -26.41
N GLU A 157 1.54 -5.79 -26.22
CA GLU A 157 2.05 -6.90 -25.41
C GLU A 157 2.65 -6.39 -24.11
N GLU A 158 2.36 -7.08 -23.00
CA GLU A 158 2.96 -6.78 -21.70
C GLU A 158 4.46 -7.08 -21.72
N VAL A 159 5.26 -6.09 -21.32
CA VAL A 159 6.72 -6.20 -21.20
C VAL A 159 7.24 -5.98 -19.78
N ASP A 160 6.39 -5.46 -18.89
CA ASP A 160 6.64 -5.32 -17.46
C ASP A 160 5.34 -5.18 -16.69
N SER A 161 5.33 -5.64 -15.45
CA SER A 161 4.27 -5.32 -14.51
C SER A 161 4.75 -5.39 -13.06
N CYS A 162 4.16 -4.55 -12.21
CA CYS A 162 4.35 -4.58 -10.77
C CYS A 162 3.01 -4.33 -10.08
N TRP A 163 2.76 -5.05 -8.99
CA TRP A 163 1.48 -5.11 -8.27
C TRP A 163 1.69 -4.81 -6.79
N GLY A 164 0.61 -4.50 -6.08
CA GLY A 164 0.65 -4.16 -4.65
C GLY A 164 0.97 -2.70 -4.35
N HIS A 165 0.67 -1.77 -5.26
CA HIS A 165 0.78 -0.34 -4.98
C HIS A 165 -0.48 0.16 -4.26
N TYR A 166 -0.35 0.47 -2.97
CA TYR A 166 -1.40 1.11 -2.17
C TYR A 166 -1.48 2.61 -2.48
N GLY A 167 -2.66 3.10 -2.87
CA GLY A 167 -2.87 4.50 -3.23
C GLY A 167 -2.77 4.78 -4.73
N TYR A 168 -3.82 5.34 -5.32
CA TYR A 168 -3.85 5.69 -6.76
C TYR A 168 -2.73 6.66 -7.18
N GLU A 169 -2.48 7.71 -6.38
CA GLU A 169 -1.46 8.72 -6.71
C GLU A 169 -0.04 8.11 -6.75
N TRP A 170 0.27 7.24 -5.80
CA TRP A 170 1.54 6.54 -5.73
C TRP A 170 1.69 5.55 -6.89
N ALA A 171 0.66 4.73 -7.14
CA ALA A 171 0.64 3.79 -8.26
C ALA A 171 0.85 4.50 -9.61
N THR A 172 0.21 5.66 -9.80
CA THR A 172 0.37 6.50 -10.99
C THR A 172 1.79 7.02 -11.15
N ALA A 173 2.41 7.46 -10.05
CA ALA A 173 3.79 7.94 -10.06
C ALA A 173 4.77 6.81 -10.42
N GLU A 174 4.61 5.62 -9.84
CA GLU A 174 5.44 4.45 -10.15
C GLU A 174 5.23 3.97 -11.59
N ALA A 175 3.99 3.92 -12.08
CA ALA A 175 3.68 3.60 -13.48
C ALA A 175 4.43 4.53 -14.46
N ARG A 176 4.46 5.84 -14.17
CA ARG A 176 5.19 6.82 -15.01
C ARG A 176 6.70 6.62 -14.94
N ARG A 177 7.26 6.29 -13.76
CA ARG A 177 8.69 5.99 -13.62
C ARG A 177 9.08 4.73 -14.39
N ALA A 178 8.26 3.68 -14.30
CA ALA A 178 8.45 2.46 -15.07
C ALA A 178 8.45 2.74 -16.58
N LEU A 179 7.47 3.50 -17.09
CA LEU A 179 7.44 3.88 -18.51
C LEU A 179 8.70 4.66 -18.93
N ALA A 180 9.17 5.61 -18.11
CA ALA A 180 10.37 6.39 -18.40
C ALA A 180 11.64 5.53 -18.51
N PHE A 181 11.74 4.45 -17.70
CA PHE A 181 12.84 3.49 -17.80
C PHE A 181 12.88 2.80 -19.18
N TYR A 182 11.73 2.37 -19.71
CA TYR A 182 11.64 1.71 -21.02
C TYR A 182 11.97 2.67 -22.18
N VAL A 183 11.63 3.96 -22.06
CA VAL A 183 12.09 5.00 -23.00
C VAL A 183 13.62 5.13 -22.98
N GLY A 184 14.23 5.15 -21.80
CA GLY A 184 15.68 5.33 -21.63
C GLY A 184 16.54 4.12 -22.03
N LYS A 185 16.08 2.89 -21.76
CA LYS A 185 16.81 1.64 -22.03
C LYS A 185 17.21 1.49 -23.50
N ARG A 186 16.44 2.09 -24.42
CA ARG A 186 16.68 2.00 -25.86
C ARG A 186 17.64 3.05 -26.41
N GLN A 187 17.74 4.23 -25.80
CA GLN A 187 18.73 5.24 -26.23
C GLN A 187 20.17 4.72 -26.12
N VAL A 188 20.41 3.78 -25.21
CA VAL A 188 21.72 3.16 -24.99
C VAL A 188 22.03 2.02 -25.98
N VAL A 189 21.01 1.40 -26.60
CA VAL A 189 21.19 0.30 -27.57
C VAL A 189 21.28 0.81 -29.01
N ALA A 190 20.78 2.02 -29.28
CA ALA A 190 20.79 2.66 -30.60
C ALA A 190 21.97 3.65 -30.81
N ALA A 191 22.92 3.72 -29.87
CA ALA A 191 24.12 4.56 -29.94
C ALA A 191 25.38 3.70 -30.12
#